data_AF-A0A7V5AM96-F1
#
_entry.id   AF-A0A7V5AM96-F1
#
_cell.length_a   1.000
_cell.length_b   1.000
_cell.length_c   1.000
_cell.angle_alpha   90.00
_cell.angle_beta   90.00
_cell.angle_gamma   90.00
#
_symmetry.space_group_name_H-M   'P 1'
#
loop_
_entity.id
_entity.type
_entity.pdbx_description
1 polymer ?
#
loop_
_entity_poly.entity_id
_entity_poly.type
_entity_poly.pdbx_seq_one_letter_code
_entity_poly.pdbx_strand_id
1 'polypeptide(L)' 'MELKEGKNKVGSVLVIGGGIAGIQSSLDLAEMGYYVYLLEGSSAIGG' A
#
# COMPACT_ATOMS: atom_id res chain seq x y z
N MET A 1 23.64 -7.83 -8.36
CA MET A 1 22.47 -6.94 -8.46
C MET A 1 21.26 -7.86 -8.53
N GLU A 2 20.61 -8.10 -7.40
CA GLU A 2 19.45 -8.99 -7.34
C GLU A 2 18.27 -8.26 -7.99
N LEU A 3 17.88 -8.71 -9.19
CA LEU A 3 16.62 -8.31 -9.79
C LEU A 3 15.54 -8.98 -8.95
N LYS A 4 14.91 -8.24 -8.03
CA LYS A 4 13.69 -8.69 -7.37
C LYS A 4 12.64 -8.87 -8.45
N GLU A 5 12.47 -10.12 -8.85
CA GLU A 5 11.42 -10.59 -9.74
C GLU A 5 10.09 -10.08 -9.17
N GLY A 6 9.49 -9.11 -9.88
CA GLY A 6 8.25 -8.50 -9.46
C GLY A 6 7.20 -9.59 -9.40
N LYS A 7 6.90 -10.08 -8.19
CA LYS A 7 5.79 -11.00 -7.93
C LYS A 7 4.62 -10.55 -8.80
N ASN A 8 4.11 -11.45 -9.64
CA ASN A 8 2.93 -11.18 -10.48
C ASN A 8 1.84 -10.60 -9.58
N LYS A 9 1.68 -9.26 -9.61
CA LYS A 9 0.79 -8.56 -8.69
C LYS A 9 -0.62 -8.90 -9.10
N VAL A 10 -1.41 -9.42 -8.16
CA VAL A 10 -2.74 -9.99 -8.43
C VAL A 10 -3.79 -8.89 -8.73
N GLY A 11 -3.38 -7.62 -8.71
CA GLY A 11 -4.18 -6.44 -8.98
C GLY A 11 -3.55 -5.18 -8.39
N SER A 12 -4.23 -4.05 -8.52
CA SER A 12 -3.85 -2.78 -7.88
C SER A 12 -4.99 -2.27 -6.99
N VAL A 13 -4.66 -1.67 -5.85
CA VAL A 13 -5.62 -1.12 -4.87
C VAL A 13 -5.23 0.32 -4.53
N LEU A 14 -6.21 1.21 -4.44
CA LEU A 14 -6.05 2.57 -3.90
C LEU A 14 -6.67 2.62 -2.51
N VAL A 15 -5.87 2.99 -1.51
CA VAL A 15 -6.29 3.26 -0.14
C VAL A 15 -6.29 4.77 0.07
N ILE A 16 -7.40 5.31 0.57
CA ILE A 16 -7.57 6.74 0.83
C ILE A 16 -7.60 6.96 2.35
N GLY A 17 -6.69 7.78 2.84
CA GLY A 17 -6.48 8.08 4.27
C GLY A 17 -5.26 7.36 4.84
N GLY A 18 -4.27 8.13 5.30
CA GLY A 18 -3.00 7.72 5.91
C GLY A 18 -3.02 7.67 7.43
N GLY A 19 -4.19 7.48 8.04
CA GLY A 19 -4.31 7.14 9.46
C GLY A 19 -3.90 5.69 9.75
N ILE A 20 -3.91 5.30 11.03
CA ILE A 20 -3.49 3.94 11.46
C ILE A 20 -4.23 2.83 10.72
N ALA A 21 -5.53 2.99 10.48
CA ALA A 21 -6.34 2.02 9.76
C ALA A 21 -5.92 1.89 8.28
N GLY A 22 -5.65 3.01 7.60
CA GLY A 22 -5.26 3.00 6.19
C GLY A 22 -3.85 2.47 5.97
N ILE A 23 -2.93 2.78 6.90
CA ILE A 23 -1.57 2.21 6.89
C ILE A 23 -1.64 0.69 7.09
N GLN A 24 -2.37 0.20 8.10
CA GLN A 24 -2.49 -1.23 8.36
C GLN A 24 -3.15 -1.95 7.18
N SER A 25 -4.25 -1.40 6.66
CA SER A 25 -4.94 -1.96 5.49
C SER A 25 -4.01 -2.03 4.27
N SER A 26 -3.17 -1.02 4.08
CA SER A 26 -2.19 -0.99 2.98
C SER A 26 -1.12 -2.06 3.12
N LEU A 27 -0.65 -2.29 4.35
CA LEU A 27 0.33 -3.33 4.63
C LEU A 27 -0.25 -4.73 4.39
N ASP A 28 -1.43 -4.99 4.93
CA ASP A 28 -2.12 -6.29 4.77
C ASP A 28 -2.33 -6.61 3.28
N LEU A 29 -2.77 -5.63 2.47
CA LEU A 29 -2.95 -5.79 1.03
C LEU A 29 -1.64 -6.00 0.28
N ALA A 30 -0.56 -5.31 0.67
CA ALA A 30 0.75 -5.49 0.08
C ALA A 30 1.32 -6.89 0.38
N GLU A 31 1.10 -7.41 1.60
CA GLU A 31 1.48 -8.77 1.99
C GLU A 31 0.70 -9.84 1.21
N MET A 32 -0.57 -9.58 0.90
CA MET A 32 -1.40 -10.40 0.02
C MET A 32 -0.97 -10.34 -1.46
N GLY A 33 -0.04 -9.45 -1.83
CA GLY A 33 0.53 -9.37 -3.17
C GLY A 33 -0.15 -8.37 -4.11
N TYR A 34 -0.95 -7.44 -3.58
CA TYR A 34 -1.50 -6.34 -4.36
C TYR A 34 -0.49 -5.19 -4.52
N TYR A 35 -0.60 -4.45 -5.62
CA TYR A 35 0.06 -3.16 -5.72
C TYR A 35 -0.78 -2.09 -5.04
N VAL A 36 -0.27 -1.52 -3.94
CA VAL A 36 -1.04 -0.57 -3.14
C VAL A 36 -0.57 0.85 -3.40
N TYR A 37 -1.51 1.72 -3.76
CA TYR A 37 -1.37 3.17 -3.73
C TYR A 37 -2.02 3.67 -2.43
N LEU A 38 -1.29 4.41 -1.60
CA LEU A 38 -1.84 5.07 -0.42
C LEU A 38 -1.89 6.58 -0.68
N LEU A 39 -3.08 7.16 -0.61
CA LEU A 39 -3.33 8.59 -0.80
C LEU A 39 -3.73 9.22 0.54
N GLU A 40 -2.98 10.24 0.96
CA GLU A 40 -3.28 11.08 2.12
C GLU A 40 -3.39 12.54 1.67
N GLY A 41 -4.39 13.26 2.17
CA GLY A 41 -4.67 14.63 1.79
C GLY A 41 -3.84 15.66 2.55
N SER A 42 -3.38 15.32 3.75
CA SER A 42 -2.52 16.18 4.57
C SER A 42 -1.03 16.00 4.20
N SER A 43 -0.19 16.92 4.69
CA SER A 43 1.26 16.82 4.54
C SER A 43 1.91 15.78 5.48
N ALA A 44 1.12 15.07 6.29
CA ALA A 44 1.58 14.10 7.27
C ALA A 44 0.75 12.81 7.25
N ILE A 45 1.34 11.73 7.74
CA ILE A 45 0.65 10.47 8.02
C ILE A 45 0.36 10.37 9.52
N GLY A 46 -0.68 9.63 9.90
CA GLY A 46 -1.02 9.41 11.31
C GLY A 46 -2.48 9.62 11.66
N GLY A 47 -3.28 10.19 10.75
CA GLY A 47 -4.66 10.59 11.07
C GLY A 47 -4.71 11.94 11.76
#